data_AF-A0A8H9FRS4-F1
#
_entry.id   AF-A0A8H9FRS4-F1
#
_cell.length_a   1.000
_cell.length_b   1.000
_cell.length_c   1.000
_cell.angle_alpha   90.00
_cell.angle_beta   90.00
_cell.angle_gamma   90.00
#
_symmetry.space_group_name_H-M   'P 1'
#
loop_
_entity.id
_entity.type
_entity.pdbx_description
1 polymer ?
#
loop_
_entity_poly.entity_id
_entity_poly.type
_entity_poly.pdbx_seq_one_letter_code
_entity_poly.pdbx_strand_id
1 'polypeptide(L)'
;MAPKNSVCHHPSVGGGMMPYVSTKQLVVQPGPSGAELLDAVDQRVDARPWDYEDKENGTRPKILGTRGLLELAHELAQHGYRISELDLRDSNFEPLPSELEEGLEASLKNIVKLHGSLESADLVILENDAVVVSITARIPHSAEELQVNRDGEIRYRRDESFKRFREDLERALGYGTGS
;
A
#
# COMPACT_ATOMS: atom_id res chain seq x y z
N MET A 1 -11.65 57.78 31.00
CA MET A 1 -12.47 56.57 30.75
C MET A 1 -12.23 56.14 29.32
N ALA A 2 -11.56 55.00 29.11
CA ALA A 2 -11.28 54.39 27.81
C ALA A 2 -11.75 52.92 27.88
N PRO A 3 -12.32 52.35 26.80
CA PRO A 3 -12.79 50.97 26.83
C PRO A 3 -11.61 49.98 26.77
N LYS A 4 -11.76 48.89 27.53
CA LYS A 4 -10.83 47.76 27.65
C LYS A 4 -10.88 46.94 26.36
N ASN A 5 -9.76 46.82 25.65
CA ASN A 5 -9.58 45.80 24.61
C ASN A 5 -9.40 44.44 25.27
N SER A 6 -10.40 43.58 25.12
CA SER A 6 -10.35 42.17 25.48
C SER A 6 -9.57 41.43 24.39
N VAL A 7 -8.31 41.08 24.68
CA VAL A 7 -7.53 40.17 23.85
C VAL A 7 -8.03 38.76 24.12
N CYS A 8 -8.74 38.17 23.17
CA CYS A 8 -9.06 36.75 23.21
C CYS A 8 -7.75 35.96 23.03
N HIS A 9 -7.35 35.26 24.07
CA HIS A 9 -6.34 34.21 24.00
C HIS A 9 -6.86 33.10 23.08
N HIS A 10 -6.32 33.00 21.86
CA HIS A 10 -6.36 31.75 21.13
C HIS A 10 -5.44 30.77 21.86
N PRO A 11 -5.93 29.59 22.28
CA PRO A 11 -5.04 28.54 22.76
C PRO A 11 -4.14 28.13 21.59
N SER A 12 -2.83 28.18 21.83
CA SER A 12 -1.83 27.55 20.99
C SER A 12 -2.24 26.09 20.82
N VAL A 13 -2.81 25.76 19.66
CA VAL A 13 -3.03 24.39 19.26
C VAL A 13 -1.63 23.81 19.10
N GLY A 14 -1.20 23.03 20.10
CA GLY A 14 -0.01 22.22 19.99
C GLY A 14 -0.17 21.39 18.73
N GLY A 15 0.62 21.71 17.71
CA GLY A 15 0.74 20.92 16.50
C GLY A 15 1.33 19.58 16.92
N GLY A 16 0.44 18.67 17.32
CA GLY A 16 0.72 17.24 17.26
C GLY A 16 1.14 17.00 15.83
N MET A 17 2.43 16.72 15.67
CA MET A 17 3.04 16.36 14.41
C MET A 17 2.34 15.07 13.98
N MET A 18 1.24 15.21 13.24
CA MET A 18 0.58 14.10 12.57
C MET A 18 1.69 13.43 11.75
N PRO A 19 1.90 12.12 11.88
CA PRO A 19 2.87 11.44 11.03
C PRO A 19 2.48 11.75 9.60
N TYR A 20 3.38 12.37 8.83
CA TYR A 20 3.24 12.47 7.38
C TYR A 20 3.21 11.02 6.87
N VAL A 21 2.01 10.47 6.72
CA VAL A 21 1.81 9.29 5.89
C VAL A 21 1.90 9.85 4.48
N SER A 22 3.09 9.81 3.88
CA SER A 22 3.23 10.18 2.47
C SER A 22 2.47 9.14 1.67
N THR A 23 1.26 9.47 1.24
CA THR A 23 0.53 8.67 0.27
C THR A 23 1.19 8.91 -1.07
N LYS A 24 1.63 7.84 -1.74
CA LYS A 24 2.12 7.93 -3.12
C LYS A 24 1.05 7.44 -4.08
N GLN A 25 1.12 7.88 -5.32
CA GLN A 25 0.24 7.44 -6.39
C GLN A 25 1.09 6.80 -7.48
N LEU A 26 0.71 5.60 -7.91
CA LEU A 26 1.25 4.99 -9.12
C LEU A 26 0.69 5.70 -10.34
N VAL A 27 1.61 6.14 -11.19
CA VAL A 27 1.31 6.85 -12.43
C VAL A 27 2.05 6.20 -13.60
N VAL A 28 1.45 6.30 -14.78
CA VAL A 28 2.10 5.98 -16.05
C VAL A 28 2.73 7.25 -16.60
N GLN A 29 4.01 7.17 -16.98
CA GLN A 29 4.72 8.22 -17.70
C GLN A 29 5.14 7.72 -19.10
N PRO A 30 5.16 8.60 -20.11
CA PRO A 30 5.69 8.26 -21.42
C PRO A 30 7.22 8.08 -21.34
N GLY A 31 7.70 6.90 -21.68
CA GLY A 31 9.12 6.58 -21.75
C GLY A 31 9.78 7.10 -23.03
N PRO A 32 11.12 7.20 -23.05
CA PRO A 32 11.90 7.76 -24.16
C PRO A 32 11.78 6.97 -25.48
N SER A 33 11.34 5.71 -25.41
CA SER A 33 11.09 4.83 -26.56
C SER A 33 9.62 4.74 -26.96
N GLY A 34 8.72 5.49 -26.30
CA GLY A 34 7.27 5.33 -26.41
C GLY A 34 6.70 4.19 -25.55
N ALA A 35 7.53 3.49 -24.79
CA ALA A 35 7.07 2.52 -23.79
C ALA A 35 6.44 3.24 -22.58
N GLU A 36 5.41 2.65 -21.98
CA GLU A 36 4.84 3.13 -20.72
C GLU A 36 5.74 2.76 -19.55
N LEU A 37 6.16 3.74 -18.75
CA LEU A 37 6.90 3.54 -17.52
C LEU A 37 5.98 3.73 -16.32
N LEU A 38 6.09 2.83 -15.34
CA LEU A 38 5.42 2.95 -14.04
C LEU A 38 6.33 3.73 -13.09
N ASP A 39 5.78 4.78 -12.47
CA ASP A 39 6.48 5.58 -11.46
C ASP A 39 5.57 5.84 -10.25
N ALA A 40 6.15 6.11 -9.09
CA ALA A 40 5.43 6.41 -7.85
C ALA A 40 5.71 7.85 -7.41
N VAL A 41 4.71 8.72 -7.56
CA VAL A 41 4.81 10.14 -7.22
C VAL A 41 4.18 10.44 -5.87
N ASP A 42 4.76 11.38 -5.11
CA ASP A 42 4.15 11.83 -3.85
C ASP A 42 2.83 12.56 -4.13
N GLN A 43 1.74 12.08 -3.54
CA GLN A 43 0.47 12.78 -3.58
C GLN A 43 0.57 13.96 -2.62
N ARG A 44 0.87 15.15 -3.14
CA ARG A 44 0.82 16.38 -2.32
C ARG A 44 -0.59 16.53 -1.76
N VAL A 45 -0.70 16.96 -0.49
CA VAL A 45 -1.98 17.15 0.22
C VAL A 45 -2.95 18.09 -0.52
N ASP A 46 -2.42 18.97 -1.38
CA ASP A 46 -3.22 19.89 -2.20
C ASP A 46 -3.44 19.41 -3.65
N ALA A 47 -2.78 18.34 -4.09
CA ALA A 47 -2.94 17.79 -5.42
C ALA A 47 -4.25 17.01 -5.47
N ARG A 48 -5.22 17.56 -6.19
CA ARG A 48 -6.51 16.92 -6.40
C ARG A 48 -6.31 15.73 -7.33
N PRO A 49 -7.09 14.64 -7.21
CA PRO A 49 -6.94 13.45 -8.06
C PRO A 49 -6.93 13.77 -9.58
N TRP A 50 -7.65 14.81 -10.02
CA TRP A 50 -7.70 15.26 -11.41
C TRP A 50 -6.52 16.13 -11.86
N ASP A 51 -5.67 16.61 -10.94
CA ASP A 51 -4.45 17.35 -11.32
C ASP A 51 -3.45 16.44 -12.05
N TYR A 52 -3.63 15.12 -11.94
CA TYR A 52 -2.90 14.10 -12.70
C TYR A 52 -3.66 13.59 -13.94
N GLU A 53 -4.88 14.07 -14.19
CA GLU A 53 -5.63 13.75 -15.42
C GLU A 53 -5.34 14.76 -16.54
N ASP A 54 -4.65 15.87 -16.22
CA ASP A 54 -4.29 16.89 -17.18
C ASP A 54 -3.28 16.36 -18.21
N LYS A 55 -3.79 16.19 -19.43
CA LYS A 55 -3.10 15.59 -20.58
C LYS A 55 -1.82 16.33 -20.97
N GLU A 56 -1.62 17.57 -20.52
CA GLU A 56 -0.43 18.38 -20.83
C GLU A 56 0.87 17.78 -20.27
N ASN A 57 0.82 17.07 -19.14
CA ASN A 57 2.01 16.47 -18.53
C ASN A 57 2.23 15.00 -18.90
N GLY A 58 1.30 14.35 -19.61
CA GLY A 58 1.41 12.95 -20.04
C GLY A 58 1.34 11.90 -18.92
N THR A 59 1.47 12.31 -17.66
CA THR A 59 1.34 11.48 -16.45
C THR A 59 -0.13 11.17 -16.20
N ARG A 60 -0.49 9.90 -15.96
CA ARG A 60 -1.87 9.50 -15.63
C ARG A 60 -1.91 8.50 -14.48
N PRO A 61 -2.88 8.56 -13.56
CA PRO A 61 -3.08 7.51 -12.56
C PRO A 61 -3.31 6.16 -13.24
N LYS A 62 -2.67 5.09 -12.75
CA LYS A 62 -2.90 3.74 -13.26
C LYS A 62 -3.91 3.00 -12.40
N ILE A 63 -5.06 2.67 -12.96
CA ILE A 63 -5.93 1.64 -12.38
C ILE A 63 -5.30 0.28 -12.68
N LEU A 64 -4.85 -0.41 -11.65
CA LEU A 64 -4.30 -1.75 -11.74
C LEU A 64 -5.43 -2.77 -11.68
N GLY A 65 -5.68 -3.51 -12.77
CA GLY A 65 -6.54 -4.70 -12.70
C GLY A 65 -5.89 -5.82 -11.88
N THR A 66 -6.63 -6.90 -11.62
CA THR A 66 -6.13 -8.10 -10.89
C THR A 66 -4.76 -8.53 -11.40
N ARG A 67 -4.60 -8.64 -12.72
CA ARG A 67 -3.33 -9.02 -13.35
C ARG A 67 -2.20 -8.01 -13.08
N GLY A 68 -2.48 -6.71 -13.16
CA GLY A 68 -1.49 -5.67 -12.88
C GLY A 68 -1.02 -5.68 -11.42
N LEU A 69 -1.92 -5.96 -10.47
CA LEU A 69 -1.56 -6.14 -9.06
C LEU A 69 -0.73 -7.41 -8.82
N LEU A 70 -1.05 -8.51 -9.51
CA LEU A 70 -0.27 -9.75 -9.43
C LEU A 70 1.12 -9.61 -10.07
N GLU A 71 1.23 -8.90 -11.20
CA GLU A 71 2.51 -8.54 -11.85
C GLU A 71 3.36 -7.70 -10.90
N LEU A 72 2.78 -6.67 -10.28
CA LEU A 72 3.47 -5.85 -9.29
C LEU A 72 3.90 -6.67 -8.07
N ALA A 73 3.03 -7.54 -7.54
CA ALA A 73 3.38 -8.42 -6.42
C ALA A 73 4.54 -9.36 -6.77
N HIS A 74 4.58 -9.86 -8.00
CA HIS A 74 5.67 -10.69 -8.50
C HIS A 74 6.98 -9.89 -8.61
N GLU A 75 6.95 -8.69 -9.18
CA GLU A 75 8.11 -7.81 -9.27
C GLU A 75 8.65 -7.42 -7.88
N LEU A 76 7.76 -7.03 -6.96
CA LEU A 76 8.12 -6.76 -5.56
C LEU A 76 8.82 -7.97 -4.91
N ALA A 77 8.30 -9.18 -5.12
CA ALA A 77 8.91 -10.41 -4.62
C ALA A 77 10.32 -10.64 -5.20
N GLN A 78 10.53 -10.37 -6.50
CA GLN A 78 11.85 -10.44 -7.13
C GLN A 78 12.84 -9.42 -6.55
N HIS A 79 12.35 -8.27 -6.10
CA HIS A 79 13.15 -7.25 -5.40
C HIS A 79 13.31 -7.50 -3.90
N GLY A 80 12.91 -8.67 -3.41
CA GLY A 80 13.12 -9.11 -2.03
C GLY A 80 12.02 -8.70 -1.04
N TYR A 81 10.97 -8.02 -1.50
CA TYR A 81 9.80 -7.74 -0.66
C TYR A 81 9.06 -9.03 -0.36
N ARG A 82 8.47 -9.13 0.84
CA ARG A 82 7.63 -10.28 1.21
C ARG A 82 6.17 -9.89 1.13
N ILE A 83 5.42 -10.47 0.20
CA ILE A 83 3.95 -10.31 0.15
C ILE A 83 3.35 -10.88 1.44
N SER A 84 2.77 -10.00 2.26
CA SER A 84 2.13 -10.33 3.54
C SER A 84 0.64 -10.57 3.38
N GLU A 85 -0.04 -9.86 2.47
CA GLU A 85 -1.50 -9.89 2.27
C GLU A 85 -1.86 -9.69 0.80
N LEU A 86 -2.94 -10.33 0.33
CA LEU A 86 -3.67 -10.00 -0.89
C LEU A 86 -5.16 -9.85 -0.52
N ASP A 87 -5.73 -8.65 -0.68
CA ASP A 87 -7.17 -8.41 -0.46
C ASP A 87 -7.93 -8.90 -1.70
N LEU A 88 -8.79 -9.90 -1.49
CA LEU A 88 -9.56 -10.57 -2.53
C LEU A 88 -11.05 -10.26 -2.38
N ARG A 89 -11.70 -10.00 -3.51
CA ARG A 89 -13.15 -9.78 -3.61
C ARG A 89 -13.74 -10.66 -4.68
N ASP A 90 -15.06 -10.78 -4.70
CA ASP A 90 -15.76 -11.35 -5.86
C ASP A 90 -15.83 -10.33 -7.03
N SER A 91 -16.43 -10.72 -8.15
CA SER A 91 -16.64 -9.85 -9.31
C SER A 91 -17.52 -8.62 -9.05
N ASN A 92 -18.32 -8.64 -7.97
CA ASN A 92 -19.14 -7.52 -7.50
C ASN A 92 -18.45 -6.65 -6.45
N PHE A 93 -17.18 -6.92 -6.13
CA PHE A 93 -16.39 -6.29 -5.07
C PHE A 93 -16.90 -6.56 -3.65
N GLU A 94 -17.68 -7.61 -3.46
CA GLU A 94 -18.10 -8.09 -2.15
C GLU A 94 -17.00 -8.95 -1.51
N PRO A 95 -16.94 -9.01 -0.16
CA PRO A 95 -16.01 -9.89 0.53
C PRO A 95 -16.28 -11.35 0.16
N LEU A 96 -15.22 -12.11 -0.11
CA LEU A 96 -15.35 -13.55 -0.31
C LEU A 96 -15.66 -14.25 1.03
N PRO A 97 -16.28 -15.45 1.01
CA PRO A 97 -16.37 -16.28 2.21
C PRO A 97 -14.97 -16.56 2.78
N SER A 98 -14.76 -16.39 4.08
CA SER A 98 -13.42 -16.41 4.69
C SER A 98 -12.62 -17.68 4.41
N GLU A 99 -13.26 -18.86 4.39
CA GLU A 99 -12.58 -20.12 4.05
C GLU A 99 -12.05 -20.14 2.61
N LEU A 100 -12.80 -19.54 1.68
CA LEU A 100 -12.41 -19.42 0.28
C LEU A 100 -11.31 -18.37 0.11
N GLU A 101 -11.45 -17.23 0.79
CA GLU A 101 -10.47 -16.13 0.78
C GLU A 101 -9.09 -16.60 1.26
N GLU A 102 -9.02 -17.24 2.44
CA GLU A 102 -7.75 -17.72 3.01
C GLU A 102 -7.08 -18.76 2.09
N GLY A 103 -7.86 -19.69 1.52
CA GLY A 103 -7.35 -20.71 0.62
C GLY A 103 -6.82 -20.15 -0.70
N LEU A 104 -7.54 -19.18 -1.27
CA LEU A 104 -7.13 -18.49 -2.49
C LEU A 104 -5.91 -17.61 -2.26
N GLU A 105 -5.91 -16.84 -1.18
CA GLU A 105 -4.80 -15.97 -0.82
C GLU A 105 -3.51 -16.77 -0.65
N ALA A 106 -3.57 -17.90 0.07
CA ALA A 106 -2.43 -18.80 0.24
C ALA A 106 -1.94 -19.35 -1.11
N SER A 107 -2.86 -19.77 -1.98
CA SER A 107 -2.56 -20.30 -3.31
C SER A 107 -1.87 -19.26 -4.19
N LEU A 108 -2.43 -18.04 -4.26
CA LEU A 108 -1.89 -16.93 -5.04
C LEU A 108 -0.53 -16.47 -4.52
N LYS A 109 -0.37 -16.32 -3.20
CA LYS A 109 0.93 -16.00 -2.59
C LYS A 109 2.00 -17.04 -2.92
N ASN A 110 1.64 -18.33 -2.99
CA ASN A 110 2.57 -19.38 -3.40
C ASN A 110 2.97 -19.24 -4.87
N ILE A 111 2.01 -18.98 -5.77
CA ILE A 111 2.30 -18.77 -7.20
C ILE A 111 3.23 -17.56 -7.39
N VAL A 112 2.93 -16.43 -6.74
CA VAL A 112 3.74 -15.20 -6.81
C VAL A 112 5.17 -15.44 -6.30
N LYS A 113 5.34 -16.18 -5.21
CA LYS A 113 6.66 -16.46 -4.61
C LYS A 113 7.52 -17.43 -5.40
N LEU A 114 6.93 -18.47 -5.99
CA LEU A 114 7.67 -19.61 -6.57
C LEU A 114 8.30 -19.32 -7.94
N HIS A 115 8.45 -18.06 -8.34
CA HIS A 115 8.70 -17.67 -9.73
C HIS A 115 7.62 -18.22 -10.69
N GLY A 116 6.41 -18.45 -10.19
CA GLY A 116 5.33 -19.10 -10.93
C GLY A 116 4.88 -18.28 -12.13
N SER A 117 4.46 -18.96 -13.19
CA SER A 117 3.78 -18.31 -14.31
C SER A 117 2.52 -17.61 -13.78
N LEU A 118 2.41 -16.31 -14.05
CA LEU A 118 1.20 -15.55 -13.74
C LEU A 118 -0.05 -16.12 -14.45
N GLU A 119 0.14 -16.92 -15.50
CA GLU A 119 -0.95 -17.66 -16.15
C GLU A 119 -1.66 -18.63 -15.20
N SER A 120 -0.93 -19.25 -14.26
CA SER A 120 -1.56 -20.11 -13.24
C SER A 120 -2.37 -19.30 -12.25
N ALA A 121 -1.96 -18.06 -11.95
CA ALA A 121 -2.74 -17.17 -11.10
C ALA A 121 -4.03 -16.73 -11.82
N ASP A 122 -3.94 -16.41 -13.12
CA ASP A 122 -5.10 -16.04 -13.93
C ASP A 122 -6.18 -17.15 -13.95
N LEU A 123 -5.78 -18.41 -14.06
CA LEU A 123 -6.71 -19.55 -13.98
C LEU A 123 -7.39 -19.65 -12.61
N VAL A 124 -6.63 -19.54 -11.52
CA VAL A 124 -7.19 -19.59 -10.15
C VAL A 124 -8.19 -18.46 -9.92
N ILE A 125 -7.86 -17.24 -10.36
CA ILE A 125 -8.75 -16.07 -10.28
C ILE A 125 -10.03 -16.30 -11.08
N LEU A 126 -9.92 -16.81 -12.31
CA LEU A 126 -11.06 -17.05 -13.19
C LEU A 126 -11.99 -18.16 -12.66
N GLU A 127 -11.42 -19.26 -12.17
CA GLU A 127 -12.19 -20.41 -11.66
C GLU A 127 -13.00 -20.08 -10.41
N ASN A 128 -12.57 -19.06 -9.65
CA ASN A 128 -13.19 -18.69 -8.38
C ASN A 128 -13.95 -17.35 -8.45
N ASP A 129 -14.08 -16.76 -9.64
CA ASP A 129 -14.69 -15.44 -9.88
C ASP A 129 -14.19 -14.35 -8.91
N ALA A 130 -12.88 -14.39 -8.65
CA ALA A 130 -12.23 -13.51 -7.67
C ALA A 130 -11.53 -12.34 -8.36
N VAL A 131 -11.29 -11.26 -7.63
CA VAL A 131 -10.47 -10.12 -8.06
C VAL A 131 -9.53 -9.72 -6.92
N VAL A 132 -8.30 -9.36 -7.28
CA VAL A 132 -7.36 -8.76 -6.33
C VAL A 132 -7.62 -7.25 -6.33
N VAL A 133 -7.84 -6.67 -5.14
CA VAL A 133 -8.11 -5.23 -4.99
C VAL A 133 -7.01 -4.47 -4.25
N SER A 134 -6.20 -5.16 -3.47
CA SER A 134 -4.97 -4.60 -2.92
C SER A 134 -3.91 -5.68 -2.65
N ILE A 135 -2.66 -5.25 -2.59
CA ILE A 135 -1.53 -6.08 -2.16
C ILE A 135 -0.83 -5.39 -0.99
N THR A 136 -0.45 -6.14 0.03
CA THR A 136 0.42 -5.65 1.12
C THR A 136 1.74 -6.43 1.08
N ALA A 137 2.86 -5.70 1.07
CA ALA A 137 4.20 -6.26 0.99
C ALA A 137 5.11 -5.65 2.06
N ARG A 138 5.79 -6.50 2.83
CA ARG A 138 6.78 -6.06 3.81
C ARG A 138 8.07 -5.63 3.13
N ILE A 139 8.56 -4.45 3.52
CA ILE A 139 9.83 -3.89 3.05
C ILE A 139 11.00 -4.70 3.64
N PRO A 140 12.01 -5.09 2.84
CA PRO A 140 13.16 -5.84 3.33
C PRO A 140 13.83 -5.18 4.54
N HIS A 141 14.08 -5.95 5.59
CA HIS A 141 14.74 -5.49 6.82
C HIS A 141 14.05 -4.30 7.53
N SER A 142 12.78 -4.01 7.21
CA SER A 142 12.00 -2.95 7.84
C SER A 142 10.75 -3.52 8.52
N ALA A 143 10.27 -2.79 9.52
CA ALA A 143 8.98 -2.99 10.17
C ALA A 143 7.82 -2.40 9.36
N GLU A 144 8.12 -1.79 8.21
CA GLU A 144 7.14 -1.10 7.38
C GLU A 144 6.62 -2.02 6.28
N GLU A 145 5.34 -1.85 6.00
CA GLU A 145 4.63 -2.51 4.92
C GLU A 145 4.20 -1.47 3.90
N LEU A 146 4.29 -1.87 2.65
CA LEU A 146 3.81 -1.17 1.49
C LEU A 146 2.46 -1.79 1.12
N GLN A 147 1.38 -1.03 1.21
CA GLN A 147 0.11 -1.42 0.61
C GLN A 147 -0.05 -0.71 -0.72
N VAL A 148 -0.45 -1.44 -1.76
CA VAL A 148 -0.81 -0.89 -3.06
C VAL A 148 -2.23 -1.32 -3.41
N ASN A 149 -3.08 -0.34 -3.70
CA ASN A 149 -4.49 -0.54 -4.02
C ASN A 149 -4.71 -0.57 -5.55
N ARG A 150 -5.89 -1.05 -5.96
CA ARG A 150 -6.34 -1.11 -7.36
C ARG A 150 -6.33 0.24 -8.07
N ASP A 151 -6.59 1.33 -7.36
CA ASP A 151 -6.53 2.70 -7.87
C ASP A 151 -5.09 3.24 -8.01
N GLY A 152 -4.09 2.42 -7.69
CA GLY A 152 -2.68 2.79 -7.72
C GLY A 152 -2.23 3.57 -6.49
N GLU A 153 -3.09 3.74 -5.49
CA GLU A 153 -2.69 4.36 -4.23
C GLU A 153 -1.69 3.48 -3.49
N ILE A 154 -0.60 4.09 -3.01
CA ILE A 154 0.44 3.46 -2.21
C ILE A 154 0.40 4.05 -0.82
N ARG A 155 0.24 3.19 0.19
CA ARG A 155 0.29 3.57 1.61
C ARG A 155 1.40 2.81 2.33
N TYR A 156 2.15 3.53 3.15
CA TYR A 156 3.09 2.93 4.08
C TYR A 156 2.39 2.69 5.42
N ARG A 157 2.35 1.43 5.86
CA ARG A 157 1.83 1.02 7.16
C ARG A 157 2.99 0.58 8.03
N ARG A 158 2.95 0.87 9.33
CA ARG A 158 3.87 0.24 10.28
C ARG A 158 3.25 -1.05 10.78
N ASP A 159 4.00 -2.14 10.68
CA ASP A 159 3.63 -3.40 11.26
C ASP A 159 3.81 -3.34 12.79
N GLU A 160 2.70 -3.18 13.52
CA GLU A 160 2.72 -3.19 14.98
C GLU A 160 3.17 -4.54 15.57
N SER A 161 3.12 -5.63 14.78
CA SER A 161 3.60 -6.94 15.23
C SER A 161 5.13 -6.99 15.36
N PHE A 162 5.86 -6.22 14.54
CA PHE A 162 7.31 -6.08 14.68
C PHE A 162 7.68 -5.30 15.95
N LYS A 163 6.87 -4.32 16.34
CA LYS A 163 7.06 -3.58 17.60
C LYS A 163 6.94 -4.55 18.79
N ARG A 164 5.91 -5.40 18.81
CA ARG A 164 5.72 -6.43 19.85
C ARG A 164 6.86 -7.45 19.85
N PHE A 165 7.27 -7.96 18.69
CA PHE A 165 8.40 -8.88 18.59
C PHE A 165 9.70 -8.27 19.11
N ARG A 166 9.98 -7.00 18.79
CA ARG A 166 11.15 -6.28 19.29
C ARG A 166 11.08 -6.05 20.80
N GLU A 167 9.93 -5.65 21.33
CA GLU A 167 9.70 -5.51 22.78
C GLU A 167 9.89 -6.85 23.51
N ASP A 168 9.39 -7.95 22.94
CA ASP A 168 9.58 -9.29 23.47
C ASP A 168 11.04 -9.75 23.38
N LEU A 169 11.75 -9.41 22.31
CA LEU A 169 13.18 -9.70 22.12
C LEU A 169 14.05 -8.89 23.09
N GLU A 170 13.77 -7.59 23.27
CA GLU A 170 14.45 -6.73 24.24
C GLU A 170 14.21 -7.20 25.68
N ARG A 171 12.98 -7.65 26.00
CA ARG A 171 12.65 -8.28 27.27
C ARG A 171 13.39 -9.61 27.46
N ALA A 172 13.44 -10.46 26.44
CA ALA A 172 14.13 -11.75 26.50
C ALA A 172 15.66 -11.62 26.59
N LEU A 173 16.23 -10.59 25.97
CA LEU A 173 17.66 -10.28 26.01
C LEU A 173 18.08 -9.45 27.23
N GLY A 174 17.14 -9.10 28.12
CA GLY A 174 17.43 -8.40 29.36
C GLY A 174 17.78 -6.91 29.21
N TYR A 175 17.45 -6.29 28.06
CA TYR A 175 17.66 -4.85 27.83
C TYR A 175 16.52 -3.97 28.38
N GLY A 176 15.68 -4.50 29.28
CA GLY A 176 14.68 -3.71 29.97
C GLY A 176 15.36 -2.65 30.85
N THR A 177 15.24 -1.37 30.46
CA THR A 177 15.52 -0.24 31.33
C THR A 177 14.69 -0.40 32.59
N GLY A 178 15.36 -0.71 33.71
CA GLY A 178 14.74 -0.71 35.02
C GLY A 178 14.07 0.63 35.27
N SER A 179 12.79 0.56 35.65
CA SER A 179 12.15 1.60 36.44
C SER A 179 12.13 1.13 37.89
#